data_AF-A0A7V9M6R2-F1
#
_entry.id   AF-A0A7V9M6R2-F1
#
_cell.length_a   1.000
_cell.length_b   1.000
_cell.length_c   1.000
_cell.angle_alpha   90.00
_cell.angle_beta   90.00
_cell.angle_gamma   90.00
#
_symmetry.space_group_name_H-M   'P 1'
#
loop_
_entity.id
_entity.type
_entity.pdbx_description
1 polymer ?
#
loop_
_entity_poly.entity_id
_entity_poly.type
_entity_poly.pdbx_seq_one_letter_code
_entity_poly.pdbx_strand_id
1 'polypeptide(L)'
;MAQKRVLVAGIGNVFLGDDGFGVEAATRLARRKLPRGVDVVDFGIRGMDLAYALQEGYEAAIFIDATPRGDAPGTLYVIEPELDTEDVSPEAHGMD
;
A
#
# COMPACT_ATOMS: atom_id res chain seq x y z
N MET A 1 2.13 25.88 -9.28
CA MET A 1 1.77 24.48 -9.58
C MET A 1 1.41 23.82 -8.26
N ALA A 2 0.30 23.09 -8.19
CA ALA A 2 -0.03 22.34 -6.99
C ALA A 2 1.06 21.29 -6.73
N GLN A 3 1.43 21.08 -5.46
CA GLN A 3 2.42 20.06 -5.08
C GLN A 3 1.76 18.69 -5.21
N LYS A 4 2.33 17.81 -6.03
CA LYS A 4 1.82 16.44 -6.17
C LYS A 4 1.88 15.70 -4.85
N ARG A 5 0.76 15.07 -4.46
CA ARG A 5 0.67 14.24 -3.26
C ARG A 5 0.74 12.75 -3.61
N VAL A 6 1.55 12.01 -2.87
CA VAL A 6 1.75 10.57 -3.02
C VAL A 6 1.54 9.88 -1.69
N LEU A 7 0.70 8.85 -1.67
CA LEU A 7 0.55 7.95 -0.53
C LEU A 7 1.47 6.75 -0.69
N VAL A 8 2.21 6.39 0.36
CA VAL A 8 2.91 5.12 0.49
C VAL A 8 2.26 4.34 1.63
N ALA A 9 1.52 3.30 1.29
CA ALA A 9 0.77 2.48 2.23
C ALA A 9 1.53 1.18 2.54
N GLY A 10 1.92 1.00 3.81
CA GLY A 10 2.39 -0.29 4.31
C GLY A 10 1.21 -1.17 4.68
N ILE A 11 1.13 -2.35 4.08
CA ILE A 11 0.05 -3.34 4.27
C ILE A 11 0.66 -4.60 4.89
N GLY A 12 -0.17 -5.34 5.62
CA GLY A 12 0.14 -6.69 6.08
C GLY A 12 -0.03 -6.90 7.57
N ASN A 13 0.00 -8.16 7.99
CA ASN A 13 -0.22 -8.56 9.37
C ASN A 13 1.10 -8.86 10.08
N VAL A 14 1.50 -7.97 10.99
CA VAL A 14 2.73 -8.14 11.81
C VAL A 14 2.75 -9.41 12.67
N PHE A 15 1.60 -10.04 12.88
CA PHE A 15 1.49 -11.31 13.60
C PHE A 15 1.68 -12.55 12.69
N LEU A 16 1.74 -12.38 11.36
CA LEU A 16 1.87 -13.46 10.38
C LEU A 16 3.25 -13.48 9.69
N GLY A 17 4.32 -13.36 10.48
CA GLY A 17 5.69 -13.53 9.99
C GLY A 17 6.06 -12.52 8.90
N ASP A 18 6.43 -13.02 7.71
CA ASP A 18 6.85 -12.19 6.58
C ASP A 18 5.72 -11.33 6.00
N ASP A 19 4.46 -11.61 6.34
CA ASP A 19 3.32 -10.75 6.01
C ASP A 19 3.44 -9.35 6.65
N GLY A 20 4.23 -9.22 7.72
CA GLY A 20 4.55 -7.92 8.33
C GLY A 20 5.52 -7.05 7.52
N PHE A 21 5.98 -7.50 6.35
CA PHE A 21 6.99 -6.79 5.53
C PHE A 21 6.58 -5.36 5.19
N GLY A 22 5.35 -5.15 4.69
CA GLY A 22 4.89 -3.84 4.25
C GLY A 22 4.84 -2.82 5.38
N VAL A 23 4.35 -3.25 6.55
CA VAL A 23 4.31 -2.46 7.79
C VAL A 23 5.72 -2.05 8.25
N GLU A 24 6.66 -2.99 8.31
CA GLU A 24 8.04 -2.71 8.73
C GLU A 24 8.77 -1.79 7.73
N ALA A 25 8.56 -1.99 6.43
CA ALA A 25 9.11 -1.13 5.38
C ALA A 25 8.58 0.31 5.48
N ALA A 26 7.26 0.49 5.65
CA ALA A 26 6.65 1.80 5.82
C ALA A 26 7.14 2.49 7.10
N THR A 27 7.23 1.76 8.21
CA THR A 27 7.76 2.27 9.50
C THR A 27 9.20 2.78 9.36
N ARG A 28 10.07 2.04 8.65
CA ARG A 28 11.44 2.46 8.39
C ARG A 28 11.51 3.66 7.44
N LEU A 29 10.65 3.70 6.42
CA LEU A 29 10.62 4.78 5.44
C LEU A 29 10.15 6.10 6.06
N ALA A 30 9.14 6.05 6.94
CA ALA A 30 8.61 7.22 7.66
C ALA A 30 9.66 7.92 8.55
N ARG A 31 10.73 7.23 8.94
CA ARG A 31 11.84 7.79 9.73
C ARG A 31 12.88 8.52 8.87
N ARG A 32 12.75 8.51 7.54
CA ARG A 32 13.69 9.16 6.62
C ARG A 32 13.21 10.57 6.25
N LYS A 33 14.13 11.38 5.72
CA LYS A 33 13.76 12.64 5.08
C LYS A 33 13.14 12.34 3.72
N LEU A 34 11.85 12.64 3.59
CA LEU A 34 11.09 12.41 2.36
C LEU A 34 10.90 13.70 1.57
N PRO A 35 10.66 13.60 0.24
CA PRO A 35 10.20 14.72 -0.55
C PRO A 35 8.90 15.31 0.01
N ARG A 36 8.68 16.61 -0.23
CA ARG A 36 7.41 17.25 0.13
C ARG A 36 6.26 16.60 -0.64
N GLY A 37 5.15 16.36 0.04
CA GLY A 37 3.96 15.74 -0.55
C GLY A 37 3.97 14.21 -0.54
N VAL A 38 4.94 13.57 0.12
CA VAL A 38 4.93 12.11 0.33
C VAL A 38 4.46 11.82 1.74
N ASP A 39 3.35 11.10 1.85
CA ASP A 39 2.80 10.61 3.11
C ASP A 39 3.03 9.09 3.18
N VAL A 40 3.64 8.63 4.27
CA VAL A 40 3.91 7.20 4.51
C VAL A 40 3.08 6.78 5.70
N VAL A 41 2.21 5.79 5.50
CA VAL A 41 1.24 5.36 6.51
C VAL A 41 1.26 3.84 6.62
N ASP A 42 1.34 3.37 7.86
CA ASP A 42 1.10 1.97 8.20
C ASP A 42 -0.40 1.72 8.31
N PHE A 43 -0.96 0.95 7.38
CA PHE A 43 -2.35 0.50 7.43
C PHE A 43 -2.48 -0.88 8.07
N GLY A 44 -1.43 -1.70 8.08
CA GLY A 44 -1.50 -3.09 8.51
C GLY A 44 -2.63 -3.82 7.81
N ILE A 45 -3.60 -4.32 8.59
CA ILE A 45 -4.79 -5.01 8.10
C ILE A 45 -6.03 -4.10 7.96
N ARG A 46 -5.88 -2.77 8.09
CA ARG A 46 -6.99 -1.80 8.12
C ARG A 46 -7.44 -1.39 6.71
N GLY A 47 -7.94 -2.35 5.93
CA GLY A 47 -8.32 -2.14 4.53
C GLY A 47 -9.35 -1.02 4.32
N MET A 48 -10.30 -0.83 5.25
CA MET A 48 -11.28 0.26 5.17
C MET A 48 -10.64 1.65 5.34
N ASP A 49 -9.71 1.79 6.29
CA ASP A 49 -8.97 3.05 6.49
C ASP A 49 -8.15 3.40 5.25
N LEU A 50 -7.55 2.39 4.60
CA LEU A 50 -6.84 2.56 3.33
C LEU A 50 -7.78 3.04 2.22
N ALA A 51 -8.95 2.42 2.07
CA ALA A 51 -9.94 2.82 1.06
C ALA A 51 -10.40 4.28 1.23
N TYR A 52 -10.58 4.75 2.46
CA TYR A 52 -10.89 6.16 2.73
C TYR A 52 -9.69 7.07 2.45
N ALA A 53 -8.47 6.68 2.84
CA ALA A 53 -7.27 7.46 2.59
C ALA A 53 -7.03 7.69 1.08
N LEU A 54 -7.32 6.69 0.23
CA LEU A 54 -7.21 6.82 -1.22
C LEU A 54 -8.13 7.90 -1.81
N GLN A 55 -9.19 8.29 -1.11
CA GLN A 55 -10.11 9.35 -1.52
C GLN A 55 -9.64 10.76 -1.11
N GLU A 56 -8.54 10.89 -0.35
CA GLU A 56 -8.03 12.18 0.16
C GLU A 56 -7.26 13.01 -0.90
N GLY A 57 -7.46 12.72 -2.19
CA GLY A 57 -6.89 13.50 -3.29
C GLY A 57 -5.40 13.27 -3.55
N TYR A 58 -4.90 12.07 -3.27
CA TYR A 58 -3.56 11.65 -3.72
C TYR A 58 -3.54 11.48 -5.24
N GLU A 59 -2.46 11.92 -5.88
CA GLU A 59 -2.26 11.75 -7.33
C GLU A 59 -1.68 10.37 -7.68
N ALA A 60 -1.06 9.71 -6.70
CA ALA A 60 -0.53 8.36 -6.82
C ALA A 60 -0.53 7.65 -5.47
N ALA A 61 -0.66 6.34 -5.51
CA ALA A 61 -0.50 5.46 -4.35
C ALA A 61 0.54 4.38 -4.66
N ILE A 62 1.40 4.09 -3.68
CA ILE A 62 2.36 2.98 -3.71
C ILE A 62 2.01 2.06 -2.56
N PHE A 63 1.70 0.81 -2.86
CA PHE A 63 1.44 -0.21 -1.85
C PHE A 63 2.70 -1.03 -1.63
N ILE A 64 3.05 -1.23 -0.36
CA ILE A 64 4.11 -2.13 0.06
C ILE A 64 3.44 -3.28 0.80
N ASP A 65 3.55 -4.47 0.24
CA ASP A 65 2.90 -5.67 0.76
C ASP A 65 3.75 -6.91 0.47
N ALA A 66 3.53 -7.99 1.22
CA ALA A 66 4.10 -9.29 0.94
C ALA A 66 3.17 -10.08 0.01
N THR A 67 3.71 -10.72 -1.04
CA THR A 67 2.90 -11.54 -1.94
C THR A 67 3.66 -12.76 -2.45
N PRO A 68 3.06 -13.97 -2.46
CA PRO A 68 3.70 -15.17 -2.98
C PRO A 68 3.76 -15.13 -4.51
N ARG A 69 4.96 -15.21 -5.08
CA ARG A 69 5.17 -15.20 -6.55
C ARG A 69 6.10 -16.28 -7.08
N GLY A 70 6.60 -17.17 -6.22
CA GLY A 70 7.32 -18.38 -6.61
C GLY A 70 8.84 -18.24 -6.79
N ASP A 71 9.41 -17.03 -6.76
CA ASP A 71 10.87 -16.87 -6.72
C ASP A 71 11.42 -16.96 -5.29
N ALA A 72 12.73 -16.77 -5.15
CA ALA A 72 13.43 -16.83 -3.86
C ALA A 72 12.82 -15.83 -2.83
N PRO A 73 12.72 -16.20 -1.54
CA PRO A 73 12.26 -15.30 -0.49
C PRO A 73 13.04 -13.97 -0.46
N GLY A 74 12.32 -12.86 -0.33
CA GLY A 74 12.88 -11.50 -0.34
C GLY A 74 13.10 -10.90 -1.74
N THR A 75 12.72 -11.60 -2.82
CA THR A 75 12.67 -11.03 -4.17
C THR A 75 11.65 -9.89 -4.22
N LEU A 76 12.06 -8.72 -4.71
CA LEU A 76 11.19 -7.55 -4.86
C LEU A 76 10.60 -7.48 -6.27
N TYR A 77 9.32 -7.15 -6.33
CA TYR A 77 8.58 -6.92 -7.58
C TYR A 77 7.98 -5.53 -7.56
N VAL A 78 7.89 -4.92 -8.74
CA VAL A 78 7.00 -3.80 -8.99
C VAL A 78 5.84 -4.36 -9.80
N ILE A 79 4.63 -4.22 -9.26
CA ILE A 79 3.39 -4.66 -9.89
C ILE A 79 2.60 -3.40 -10.19
N GLU A 80 2.36 -3.13 -11.46
CA GLU A 80 1.51 -2.03 -11.90
C GLU A 80 0.09 -2.57 -12.08
N PRO A 81 -0.93 -1.97 -11.42
CA PRO A 81 -2.30 -2.40 -11.61
C PRO A 81 -2.79 -2.01 -13.01
N GLU A 82 -3.44 -2.94 -13.70
CA GLU A 82 -4.24 -2.63 -14.88
C GLU A 82 -5.54 -1.97 -14.38
N LEU A 83 -5.66 -0.66 -14.59
CA LEU A 83 -6.82 0.11 -14.19
C LEU A 83 -7.84 0.10 -15.32
N ASP A 84 -8.71 -0.91 -15.34
CA ASP A 84 -9.89 -0.88 -16.19
C ASP A 84 -10.85 0.19 -15.66
N THR A 85 -11.30 1.08 -16.54
CA THR A 85 -12.21 2.19 -16.18
C THR A 85 -13.67 1.75 -16.00
N GLU A 86 -13.92 0.45 -15.92
CA GLU A 86 -15.26 -0.07 -15.67
C GLU A 86 -15.59 0.08 -14.19
N ASP A 87 -16.84 0.45 -13.91
CA ASP A 87 -17.37 0.70 -12.56
C ASP A 87 -17.45 -0.64 -11.80
N VAL A 88 -16.32 -1.10 -11.25
CA VAL A 88 -16.25 -2.34 -10.49
C VAL A 88 -16.89 -2.09 -9.13
N SER A 89 -18.11 -2.59 -8.94
CA SER A 89 -18.73 -2.59 -7.61
C SER A 89 -17.86 -3.43 -6.66
N PRO A 90 -17.47 -2.93 -5.48
CA PRO A 90 -16.67 -3.70 -4.54
C PRO A 90 -17.38 -5.01 -4.18
N GLU A 91 -16.75 -6.16 -4.44
CA GLU A 91 -17.29 -7.46 -4.04
C GLU A 91 -17.21 -7.61 -2.51
N ALA A 92 -18.32 -7.37 -1.84
CA ALA A 92 -18.43 -7.45 -0.38
C ALA A 92 -18.21 -8.86 0.20
N HIS A 93 -18.11 -9.89 -0.65
CA HIS A 93 -18.00 -11.30 -0.25
C HIS A 93 -16.58 -11.90 -0.37
N GLY A 94 -15.57 -11.09 -0.73
CA GLY A 94 -14.16 -11.53 -0.73
C GLY A 94 -13.44 -11.41 0.61
N MET A 95 -14.15 -11.04 1.68
CA MET A 95 -13.64 -10.91 3.05
C MET A 95 -14.09 -12.10 3.92
N ASP A 96 -13.88 -13.32 3.43
CA ASP A 96 -14.09 -14.56 4.20
C ASP A 96 -12.73 -15.21 4.52
#